data_AF-A0A2V5SU64-F1
#
_entry.id   AF-A0A2V5SU64-F1
#
_cell.length_a   1.000
_cell.length_b   1.000
_cell.length_c   1.000
_cell.angle_alpha   90.00
_cell.angle_beta   90.00
_cell.angle_gamma   90.00
#
_symmetry.space_group_name_H-M   'P 1'
#
loop_
_entity.id
_entity.type
_entity.pdbx_description
1 polymer ?
#
loop_
_entity_poly.entity_id
_entity_poly.type
_entity_poly.pdbx_seq_one_letter_code
_entity_poly.pdbx_strand_id
1 'polypeptide(L)'
;MPARIAPIAFLLAAVAAFATHGCGKSRQDEHAQQIAARVRTEFLHAWNNYERYAWGHDALRPLSKTAHDWYGQSLLMTPVDALDTFVLMHLDGEAGKARSLIVSDLSFDRDIYVMNFEITIRLLGGLLSSYQLTVDKRLLSLAEDLGNRLLPVFNSPTGLPYVYVNFHTGQTRDAVTNPA
;
A
#
# COMPACT_ATOMS: atom_id res chain seq x y z
N MET A 1 -2.82 -45.33 65.64
CA MET A 1 -2.32 -43.98 65.31
C MET A 1 -1.88 -43.99 63.85
N PRO A 2 -2.56 -43.30 62.91
CA PRO A 2 -2.22 -43.32 61.50
C PRO A 2 -1.23 -42.18 61.18
N ALA A 3 -0.08 -42.53 60.60
CA ALA A 3 0.89 -41.54 60.11
C ALA A 3 0.53 -41.13 58.68
N ARG A 4 0.36 -39.82 58.51
CA ARG A 4 -0.09 -39.10 57.33
C ARG A 4 0.98 -39.12 56.24
N ILE A 5 0.77 -39.88 55.16
CA ILE A 5 1.53 -39.74 53.90
C ILE A 5 0.52 -39.46 52.78
N ALA A 6 -0.05 -38.27 52.79
CA ALA A 6 -0.87 -37.77 51.68
C ALA A 6 -0.95 -36.24 51.78
N PRO A 7 0.10 -35.50 51.36
CA PRO A 7 -0.24 -34.30 50.59
C PRO A 7 0.68 -34.00 49.40
N ILE A 8 1.82 -34.68 49.24
CA ILE A 8 2.85 -34.24 48.27
C ILE A 8 2.56 -34.75 46.84
N ALA A 9 1.99 -35.95 46.68
CA ALA A 9 1.68 -36.49 45.36
C ALA A 9 0.52 -35.76 44.64
N PHE A 10 -0.37 -35.10 45.39
CA PHE A 10 -1.50 -34.35 44.82
C PHE A 10 -1.11 -32.97 44.27
N LEU A 11 -0.01 -32.38 44.77
CA LEU A 11 0.46 -31.07 44.28
C LEU A 11 1.13 -31.16 42.90
N LEU A 12 1.81 -32.26 42.58
CA LEU A 12 2.51 -32.41 41.28
C LEU A 12 1.55 -32.69 40.11
N ALA A 13 0.46 -33.42 40.35
CA ALA A 13 -0.56 -33.67 39.32
C ALA A 13 -1.37 -32.40 38.98
N ALA A 14 -1.59 -31.52 39.97
CA ALA A 14 -2.29 -30.26 39.76
C ALA A 14 -1.49 -29.29 38.88
N VAL A 15 -0.16 -29.23 39.03
CA VAL A 15 0.70 -28.35 38.21
C VAL A 15 0.76 -28.78 36.74
N ALA A 16 0.70 -30.09 36.46
CA ALA A 16 0.65 -30.59 35.08
C ALA A 16 -0.68 -30.30 34.36
N ALA A 17 -1.80 -30.24 35.08
CA ALA A 17 -3.11 -29.92 34.51
C ALA A 17 -3.28 -28.42 34.17
N PHE A 18 -2.56 -27.53 34.86
CA PHE A 18 -2.54 -26.09 34.54
C PHE A 18 -1.55 -25.73 33.43
N ALA A 19 -0.59 -26.61 33.10
CA ALA A 19 0.38 -26.39 32.02
C ALA A 19 -0.21 -26.65 30.61
N THR A 20 -1.36 -27.32 30.49
CA THR A 20 -1.97 -27.68 29.20
C THR A 20 -3.06 -26.70 28.72
N HIS A 21 -3.39 -25.68 29.51
CA HIS A 21 -4.37 -24.65 29.13
C HIS A 21 -3.73 -23.41 28.49
N GLY A 22 -2.40 -23.42 28.31
CA GLY A 22 -1.64 -22.35 27.68
C GLY A 22 -1.57 -22.44 26.15
N CYS A 23 -2.68 -22.72 25.46
CA CYS A 23 -2.83 -22.39 24.03
C CYS A 23 -4.31 -22.47 23.63
N GLY A 24 -5.16 -21.66 24.28
CA GLY A 24 -6.42 -21.31 23.66
C GLY A 24 -6.09 -20.42 22.47
N LYS A 25 -6.03 -20.95 21.24
CA LYS A 25 -6.17 -20.13 20.03
C LYS A 25 -7.38 -19.25 20.28
N SER A 26 -7.16 -17.95 20.39
CA SER A 26 -8.23 -17.08 20.83
C SER A 26 -9.33 -17.19 19.78
N ARG A 27 -10.60 -17.22 20.18
CA ARG A 27 -11.74 -17.15 19.24
C ARG A 27 -11.68 -15.87 18.38
N GLN A 28 -10.87 -14.89 18.79
CA GLN A 28 -10.49 -13.71 18.00
C GLN A 28 -9.56 -14.05 16.81
N ASP A 29 -8.70 -15.07 16.90
CA ASP A 29 -7.76 -15.44 15.82
C ASP A 29 -8.47 -16.10 14.64
N GLU A 30 -9.35 -17.08 14.86
CA GLU A 30 -10.08 -17.75 13.77
C GLU A 30 -11.05 -16.79 13.07
N HIS A 31 -11.77 -15.98 13.85
CA HIS A 31 -12.67 -14.97 13.28
C HIS A 31 -11.89 -13.90 12.51
N ALA A 32 -10.78 -13.39 13.06
CA ALA A 32 -9.93 -12.41 12.36
C ALA A 32 -9.35 -13.00 11.06
N GLN A 33 -8.93 -14.27 11.06
CA GLN A 33 -8.46 -14.96 9.86
C GLN A 33 -9.56 -15.07 8.80
N GLN A 34 -10.79 -15.40 9.20
CA GLN A 34 -11.93 -15.42 8.29
C GLN A 34 -12.22 -14.04 7.71
N ILE A 35 -12.16 -12.98 8.52
CA ILE A 35 -12.35 -11.61 8.04
C ILE A 35 -11.21 -11.20 7.10
N ALA A 36 -9.94 -11.50 7.42
CA ALA A 36 -8.81 -11.23 6.56
C ALA A 36 -8.92 -11.96 5.20
N ALA A 37 -9.37 -13.22 5.20
CA ALA A 37 -9.62 -13.97 3.98
C ALA A 37 -10.74 -13.34 3.12
N ARG A 38 -11.80 -12.83 3.76
CA ARG A 38 -12.87 -12.09 3.06
C ARG A 38 -12.36 -10.77 2.49
N VAL A 39 -11.58 -9.99 3.24
CA VAL A 39 -10.95 -8.76 2.74
C VAL A 39 -10.06 -9.06 1.53
N ARG A 40 -9.24 -10.11 1.60
CA ARG A 40 -8.41 -10.55 0.45
C ARG A 40 -9.26 -10.94 -0.76
N THR A 41 -10.41 -11.57 -0.54
CA THR A 41 -11.36 -11.93 -1.61
C THR A 41 -11.95 -10.69 -2.28
N GLU A 42 -12.39 -9.70 -1.49
CA GLU A 42 -12.94 -8.45 -2.01
C GLU A 42 -11.87 -7.59 -2.71
N PHE A 43 -10.64 -7.59 -2.19
CA PHE A 43 -9.52 -6.92 -2.83
C PHE A 43 -9.22 -7.53 -4.21
N LEU A 44 -9.20 -8.86 -4.32
CA LEU A 44 -9.09 -9.55 -5.61
C LEU A 44 -10.28 -9.26 -6.53
N HIS A 45 -11.51 -9.18 -6.00
CA HIS A 45 -12.66 -8.79 -6.80
C HIS A 45 -12.46 -7.38 -7.41
N ALA A 46 -12.04 -6.41 -6.61
CA ALA A 46 -11.76 -5.05 -7.08
C ALA A 46 -10.62 -5.02 -8.11
N TRP A 47 -9.49 -5.68 -7.80
CA TRP A 47 -8.33 -5.75 -8.68
C TRP A 47 -8.64 -6.42 -10.01
N ASN A 48 -9.36 -7.54 -10.01
CA ASN A 48 -9.73 -8.23 -11.25
C ASN A 48 -10.62 -7.38 -12.15
N ASN A 49 -11.48 -6.52 -11.58
CA ASN A 49 -12.25 -5.57 -12.37
C ASN A 49 -11.39 -4.41 -12.88
N TYR A 50 -10.42 -3.95 -12.09
CA TYR A 50 -9.43 -2.96 -12.55
C TYR A 50 -8.62 -3.52 -13.74
N GLU A 51 -8.03 -4.72 -13.60
CA GLU A 51 -7.30 -5.39 -14.70
C GLU A 51 -8.17 -5.52 -15.95
N ARG A 52 -9.46 -5.81 -15.79
CA ARG A 52 -10.36 -6.05 -16.93
C ARG A 52 -10.76 -4.77 -17.68
N TYR A 53 -10.98 -3.67 -16.97
CA TYR A 53 -11.66 -2.49 -17.54
C TYR A 53 -10.83 -1.21 -17.49
N ALA A 54 -9.71 -1.18 -16.78
CA ALA A 54 -8.90 0.01 -16.56
C ALA A 54 -7.39 -0.30 -16.46
N TRP A 55 -6.92 -1.43 -17.01
CA TRP A 55 -5.50 -1.77 -17.02
C TRP A 55 -4.67 -0.65 -17.66
N GLY A 56 -3.63 -0.19 -16.95
CA GLY A 56 -2.79 0.90 -17.43
C GLY A 56 -3.37 2.30 -17.21
N HIS A 57 -4.50 2.42 -16.52
CA HIS A 57 -5.12 3.71 -16.17
C HIS A 57 -5.05 4.02 -14.68
N ASP A 58 -5.32 5.28 -14.30
CA ASP A 58 -5.20 5.71 -12.90
C ASP A 58 -6.26 5.09 -12.00
N ALA A 59 -7.50 4.98 -12.50
CA ALA A 59 -8.62 4.46 -11.74
C ALA A 59 -9.67 3.77 -12.61
N LEU A 60 -10.42 2.85 -11.99
CA LEU A 60 -11.62 2.25 -12.55
C LEU A 60 -12.86 3.06 -12.12
N ARG A 61 -13.77 3.31 -13.06
CA ARG A 61 -15.17 3.65 -12.79
C ARG A 61 -15.99 2.36 -12.79
N PRO A 62 -16.29 1.75 -11.63
CA PRO A 62 -16.77 0.36 -11.57
C PRO A 62 -18.19 0.17 -12.10
N LEU A 63 -19.04 1.19 -11.99
CA LEU A 63 -20.42 1.12 -12.48
C LEU A 63 -20.48 1.18 -14.01
N SER A 64 -19.74 2.11 -14.62
CA SER A 64 -19.69 2.26 -16.08
C SER A 64 -18.69 1.34 -16.76
N LYS A 65 -17.82 0.66 -15.99
CA LYS A 65 -16.72 -0.20 -16.48
C LYS A 65 -15.80 0.54 -17.46
N THR A 66 -15.43 1.76 -17.11
CA THR A 66 -14.54 2.61 -17.90
C THR A 66 -13.37 3.08 -17.06
N ALA A 67 -12.26 3.41 -17.72
CA ALA A 67 -11.11 4.03 -17.08
C ALA A 67 -11.35 5.50 -16.72
N HIS A 68 -10.54 6.00 -15.80
CA HIS A 68 -10.43 7.42 -15.49
C HIS A 68 -8.97 7.76 -15.17
N ASP A 69 -8.42 8.70 -15.93
CA ASP A 69 -7.11 9.30 -15.66
C ASP A 69 -7.30 10.68 -15.04
N TRP A 70 -6.57 10.96 -13.96
CA TRP A 70 -6.75 12.17 -13.13
C TRP A 70 -6.24 13.42 -13.83
N TYR A 71 -5.17 13.28 -14.61
CA TYR A 71 -4.47 14.40 -15.28
C TYR A 71 -4.61 14.34 -16.80
N GLY A 72 -5.60 13.61 -17.31
CA GLY A 72 -5.81 13.38 -18.75
C GLY A 72 -4.82 12.41 -19.41
N GLN A 73 -3.79 11.98 -18.67
CA GLN A 73 -2.83 10.95 -19.04
C GLN A 73 -2.57 10.08 -17.81
N SER A 74 -2.50 8.76 -17.95
CA SER A 74 -2.32 7.88 -16.80
C SER A 74 -0.92 7.92 -16.22
N LEU A 75 -0.84 8.02 -14.89
CA LEU A 75 0.36 7.82 -14.06
C LEU A 75 0.33 6.47 -13.32
N LEU A 76 -0.46 5.51 -13.79
CA LEU A 76 -0.59 4.18 -13.20
C LEU A 76 -0.91 4.21 -11.70
N MET A 77 -1.79 5.12 -11.27
CA MET A 77 -2.05 5.35 -9.84
C MET A 77 -2.53 4.09 -9.11
N THR A 78 -3.58 3.42 -9.59
CA THR A 78 -4.08 2.19 -8.94
C THR A 78 -3.02 1.07 -8.87
N PRO A 79 -2.24 0.76 -9.93
CA PRO A 79 -1.15 -0.20 -9.84
C PRO A 79 -0.10 0.14 -8.79
N VAL A 80 0.31 1.42 -8.70
CA VAL A 80 1.30 1.87 -7.72
C VAL A 80 0.74 1.82 -6.30
N ASP A 81 -0.47 2.33 -6.08
CA ASP A 81 -1.15 2.33 -4.77
C ASP A 81 -1.46 0.90 -4.27
N ALA A 82 -1.62 -0.08 -5.18
CA ALA A 82 -1.98 -1.45 -4.80
C ALA A 82 -0.78 -2.39 -4.59
N LEU A 83 0.42 -2.02 -5.06
CA LEU A 83 1.55 -2.95 -5.14
C LEU A 83 1.99 -3.47 -3.77
N ASP A 84 2.14 -2.60 -2.78
CA ASP A 84 2.48 -3.01 -1.42
C ASP A 84 1.41 -3.90 -0.79
N THR A 85 0.13 -3.63 -1.08
CA THR A 85 -1.00 -4.41 -0.59
C THR A 85 -0.99 -5.81 -1.18
N PHE A 86 -0.64 -5.99 -2.47
CA PHE A 86 -0.43 -7.34 -3.02
C PHE A 86 0.64 -8.10 -2.25
N VAL A 87 1.76 -7.44 -1.93
CA VAL A 87 2.86 -8.07 -1.20
C VAL A 87 2.42 -8.46 0.21
N LEU A 88 1.74 -7.57 0.93
CA LEU A 88 1.22 -7.82 2.29
C LEU A 88 0.18 -8.94 2.32
N MET A 89 -0.63 -9.10 1.26
CA MET A 89 -1.66 -10.14 1.16
C MET A 89 -1.17 -11.48 0.56
N HIS A 90 0.14 -11.60 0.28
CA HIS A 90 0.72 -12.75 -0.42
C HIS A 90 0.00 -13.06 -1.75
N LEU A 91 -0.12 -12.03 -2.58
CA LEU A 91 -0.69 -12.06 -3.93
C LEU A 91 0.43 -11.91 -4.97
N ASP A 92 1.35 -12.89 -4.98
CA ASP A 92 2.62 -12.78 -5.74
C ASP A 92 2.40 -12.63 -7.25
N GLY A 93 1.35 -13.24 -7.80
CA GLY A 93 1.03 -13.16 -9.23
C GLY A 93 0.57 -11.75 -9.63
N GLU A 94 -0.35 -11.18 -8.86
CA GLU A 94 -0.85 -9.81 -9.03
C GLU A 94 0.26 -8.79 -8.80
N ALA A 95 1.06 -8.96 -7.74
CA ALA A 95 2.24 -8.14 -7.47
C ALA A 95 3.22 -8.16 -8.65
N GLY A 96 3.47 -9.34 -9.23
CA GLY A 96 4.34 -9.52 -10.39
C GLY A 96 3.86 -8.76 -11.63
N LYS A 97 2.56 -8.83 -11.94
CA LYS A 97 1.95 -8.09 -13.06
C LYS A 97 2.01 -6.58 -12.84
N ALA A 98 1.55 -6.11 -11.68
CA ALA A 98 1.52 -4.69 -11.35
C ALA A 98 2.93 -4.08 -11.38
N ARG A 99 3.90 -4.73 -10.74
CA ARG A 99 5.31 -4.30 -10.76
C ARG A 99 5.87 -4.25 -12.18
N SER A 100 5.54 -5.24 -13.02
CA SER A 100 6.02 -5.27 -14.41
C SER A 100 5.48 -4.07 -15.20
N LEU A 101 4.18 -3.79 -15.08
CA LEU A 101 3.55 -2.62 -15.71
C LEU A 101 4.15 -1.30 -15.21
N ILE A 102 4.33 -1.15 -13.90
CA ILE A 102 4.92 0.07 -13.31
C ILE A 102 6.33 0.30 -13.86
N VAL A 103 7.19 -0.72 -13.84
CA VAL A 103 8.59 -0.58 -14.23
C VAL A 103 8.74 -0.38 -15.74
N SER A 104 7.84 -0.92 -16.57
CA SER A 104 7.93 -0.76 -18.02
C SER A 104 7.31 0.54 -18.54
N ASP A 105 6.21 0.99 -17.95
CA ASP A 105 5.34 1.99 -18.58
C ASP A 105 5.23 3.30 -17.77
N LEU A 106 5.60 3.31 -16.47
CA LEU A 106 5.57 4.53 -15.67
C LEU A 106 6.70 5.48 -16.08
N SER A 107 6.34 6.69 -16.47
CA SER A 107 7.29 7.77 -16.75
C SER A 107 6.71 9.09 -16.28
N PHE A 108 7.52 9.85 -15.57
CA PHE A 108 7.20 11.20 -15.11
C PHE A 108 7.69 12.28 -16.06
N ASP A 109 8.39 11.93 -17.16
CA ASP A 109 8.79 12.92 -18.16
C ASP A 109 7.63 13.29 -19.08
N ARG A 110 6.71 14.11 -18.55
CA ARG A 110 5.45 14.46 -19.22
C ARG A 110 5.11 15.93 -18.99
N ASP A 111 4.70 16.61 -20.05
CA ASP A 111 4.25 18.00 -19.98
C ASP A 111 2.81 18.09 -19.43
N ILE A 112 2.68 17.85 -18.13
CA ILE A 112 1.42 17.88 -17.39
C ILE A 112 1.62 18.57 -16.05
N TYR A 113 0.61 19.32 -15.61
CA TYR A 113 0.53 19.83 -14.24
C TYR A 113 -0.13 18.79 -13.34
N VAL A 114 0.47 18.53 -12.19
CA VAL A 114 -0.05 17.61 -11.17
C VAL A 114 -0.20 18.29 -9.82
N MET A 115 -1.08 17.77 -8.97
CA MET A 115 -1.20 18.20 -7.58
C MET A 115 -0.09 17.56 -6.74
N ASN A 116 0.78 18.38 -6.17
CA ASN A 116 1.94 17.93 -5.40
C ASN A 116 1.56 17.00 -4.24
N PHE A 117 0.51 17.35 -3.50
CA PHE A 117 0.04 16.58 -2.36
C PHE A 117 -0.37 15.16 -2.76
N GLU A 118 -1.27 15.03 -3.74
CA GLU A 118 -1.80 13.73 -4.19
C GLU A 118 -0.68 12.83 -4.76
N ILE A 119 0.22 13.40 -5.56
CA ILE A 119 1.33 12.64 -6.14
C ILE A 119 2.33 12.18 -5.07
N THR A 120 2.58 13.02 -4.06
CA THR A 120 3.48 12.67 -2.95
C THR A 120 2.92 11.48 -2.17
N ILE A 121 1.66 11.53 -1.74
CA ILE A 121 1.11 10.48 -0.86
C ILE A 121 0.78 9.19 -1.61
N ARG A 122 0.44 9.27 -2.91
CA ARG A 122 0.09 8.09 -3.74
C ARG A 122 1.32 7.48 -4.38
N LEU A 123 1.94 8.21 -5.31
CA LEU A 123 2.96 7.65 -6.18
C LEU A 123 4.31 7.57 -5.47
N LEU A 124 4.77 8.67 -4.85
CA LEU A 124 6.04 8.64 -4.14
C LEU A 124 5.95 7.69 -2.93
N GLY A 125 4.88 7.77 -2.14
CA GLY A 125 4.60 6.85 -1.04
C GLY A 125 4.54 5.39 -1.49
N GLY A 126 3.71 5.07 -2.50
CA GLY A 126 3.52 3.71 -2.99
C GLY A 126 4.76 3.09 -3.63
N LEU A 127 5.57 3.88 -4.35
CA LEU A 127 6.85 3.42 -4.88
C LEU A 127 7.85 3.11 -3.74
N LEU A 128 7.90 3.95 -2.71
CA LEU A 128 8.78 3.75 -1.55
C LEU A 128 8.38 2.55 -0.70
N SER A 129 7.08 2.39 -0.38
CA SER A 129 6.58 1.24 0.39
C SER A 129 6.83 -0.07 -0.37
N SER A 130 6.55 -0.07 -1.67
CA SER A 130 6.79 -1.23 -2.54
C SER A 130 8.28 -1.55 -2.65
N TYR A 131 9.16 -0.54 -2.76
CA TYR A 131 10.60 -0.77 -2.70
C TYR A 131 11.03 -1.37 -1.36
N GLN A 132 10.55 -0.86 -0.23
CA GLN A 132 10.92 -1.39 1.09
C GLN A 132 10.51 -2.87 1.26
N LEU A 133 9.36 -3.27 0.73
CA LEU A 133 8.87 -4.65 0.82
C LEU A 133 9.52 -5.61 -0.18
N THR A 134 9.92 -5.13 -1.36
CA THR A 134 10.39 -5.98 -2.48
C THR A 134 11.90 -5.88 -2.73
N VAL A 135 12.55 -4.83 -2.25
CA VAL A 135 13.96 -4.47 -2.49
C VAL A 135 14.27 -4.25 -3.99
N ASP A 136 13.24 -4.03 -4.82
CA ASP A 136 13.42 -3.76 -6.25
C ASP A 136 13.88 -2.31 -6.50
N LYS A 137 15.17 -2.14 -6.77
CA LYS A 137 15.80 -0.83 -6.98
C LYS A 137 15.21 -0.03 -8.15
N ARG A 138 14.47 -0.67 -9.08
CA ARG A 138 13.79 0.04 -10.18
C ARG A 138 12.65 0.90 -9.64
N LEU A 139 11.94 0.43 -8.62
CA LEU A 139 10.90 1.21 -7.93
C LEU A 139 11.52 2.40 -7.17
N LEU A 140 12.66 2.19 -6.52
CA LEU A 140 13.41 3.27 -5.88
C LEU A 140 13.87 4.32 -6.89
N SER A 141 14.33 3.90 -8.07
CA SER A 141 14.79 4.82 -9.13
C SER A 141 13.62 5.69 -9.63
N LEU A 142 12.42 5.12 -9.79
CA LEU A 142 11.20 5.87 -10.10
C LEU A 142 10.82 6.84 -8.99
N ALA A 143 10.93 6.41 -7.71
CA ALA A 143 10.65 7.27 -6.56
C ALA A 143 11.61 8.47 -6.50
N GLU A 144 12.89 8.25 -6.78
CA GLU A 144 13.90 9.31 -6.82
C GLU A 144 13.65 10.30 -7.97
N ASP A 145 13.35 9.82 -9.18
CA ASP A 145 12.97 10.68 -10.31
C ASP A 145 11.75 11.54 -9.97
N LEU A 146 10.69 10.92 -9.41
CA LEU A 146 9.50 11.65 -9.00
C LEU A 146 9.80 12.69 -7.91
N GLY A 147 10.54 12.31 -6.88
CA GLY A 147 10.92 13.20 -5.79
C GLY A 147 11.66 14.43 -6.29
N ASN A 148 12.62 14.25 -7.20
CA ASN A 148 13.36 15.36 -7.81
C ASN A 148 12.46 16.30 -8.62
N ARG A 149 11.49 15.76 -9.37
CA ARG A 149 10.52 16.55 -10.14
C ARG A 149 9.54 17.35 -9.28
N LEU A 150 9.29 16.91 -8.04
CA LEU A 150 8.42 17.60 -7.10
C LEU A 150 9.12 18.75 -6.36
N LEU A 151 10.45 18.73 -6.24
CA LEU A 151 11.22 19.76 -5.51
C LEU A 151 10.88 21.22 -5.85
N PRO A 152 10.58 21.62 -7.10
CA PRO A 152 10.28 23.01 -7.43
C PRO A 152 9.11 23.62 -6.65
N VAL A 153 8.18 22.80 -6.14
CA VAL A 153 7.05 23.30 -5.33
C VAL A 153 7.49 24.05 -4.08
N PHE A 154 8.65 23.70 -3.51
CA PHE A 154 9.18 24.31 -2.30
C PHE A 154 9.97 25.60 -2.57
N ASN A 155 10.18 25.99 -3.83
CA ASN A 155 10.88 27.23 -4.21
C ASN A 155 9.99 28.48 -4.07
N SER A 156 9.11 28.51 -3.07
CA SER A 156 8.37 29.71 -2.70
C SER A 156 9.20 30.58 -1.73
N PRO A 157 8.91 31.89 -1.60
CA PRO A 157 9.63 32.75 -0.66
C PRO A 157 9.58 32.30 0.80
N THR A 158 8.59 31.49 1.19
CA THR A 158 8.42 30.97 2.55
C THR A 158 8.92 29.54 2.72
N GLY A 159 9.25 28.84 1.62
CA GLY A 159 9.50 27.40 1.61
C GLY A 159 8.24 26.54 1.69
N LEU A 160 7.04 27.13 1.83
CA LEU A 160 5.79 26.40 1.78
C LEU A 160 5.47 25.99 0.33
N PRO A 161 4.97 24.76 0.10
CA PRO A 161 4.82 24.23 -1.26
C PRO A 161 3.68 24.92 -2.03
N TYR A 162 3.90 25.16 -3.33
CA TYR A 162 2.82 25.40 -4.29
C TYR A 162 1.94 24.15 -4.44
N VAL A 163 0.66 24.33 -4.80
CA VAL A 163 -0.29 23.21 -4.97
C VAL A 163 0.06 22.36 -6.19
N TYR A 164 0.50 22.99 -7.29
CA TYR A 164 0.80 22.30 -8.54
C TYR A 164 2.24 22.50 -9.00
N VAL A 165 2.75 21.47 -9.68
CA VAL A 165 4.00 21.50 -10.45
C VAL A 165 3.81 20.79 -11.79
N ASN A 166 4.48 21.28 -12.83
CA ASN A 166 4.59 20.60 -14.10
C ASN A 166 5.78 19.63 -14.08
N PHE A 167 5.56 18.36 -14.38
CA PHE A 167 6.62 17.35 -14.27
C PHE A 167 7.79 17.51 -15.25
N HIS A 168 7.56 18.10 -16.43
CA HIS A 168 8.59 18.30 -17.44
C HIS A 168 9.31 19.64 -17.25
N THR A 169 8.58 20.72 -17.02
CA THR A 169 9.14 22.07 -16.99
C THR A 169 9.52 22.55 -15.59
N GLY A 170 9.04 21.89 -14.53
CA GLY A 170 9.22 22.33 -13.14
C GLY A 170 8.45 23.61 -12.79
N GLN A 171 7.63 24.15 -13.71
CA GLN A 171 6.81 25.33 -13.45
C GLN A 171 5.78 25.04 -12.36
N THR A 172 5.64 25.96 -11.42
CA THR A 172 4.70 25.85 -10.30
C THR A 172 3.54 26.83 -10.45
N ARG A 173 2.40 26.51 -9.84
CA ARG A 173 1.26 27.43 -9.78
C ARG A 173 0.40 27.16 -8.55
N ASP A 174 -0.43 28.15 -8.24
CA ASP A 174 -1.35 28.19 -7.10
C ASP A 174 -0.62 28.18 -5.75
N ALA A 175 -0.47 29.38 -5.18
CA ALA A 175 0.20 29.61 -3.91
C ALA A 175 -0.75 29.53 -2.71
N VAL A 176 -2.06 29.47 -2.94
CA VAL A 176 -3.07 29.45 -1.87
C VAL A 176 -3.28 28.00 -1.46
N THR A 177 -2.35 27.49 -0.66
CA THR A 177 -2.42 26.14 -0.07
C THR A 177 -3.00 26.18 1.35
N ASN A 178 -3.41 25.02 1.87
CA ASN A 178 -3.71 24.82 3.28
C ASN A 178 -2.50 24.24 4.04
N PRO A 179 -2.40 24.44 5.36
CA PRO A 179 -1.56 23.60 6.20
C PRO A 179 -2.08 22.16 6.10
N ALA A 180 -1.17 21.21 5.89
CA ALA A 180 -1.46 19.77 5.96
C ALA A 180 -1.80 19.35 7.39
#